data_AF-A0A533SJE4-F1
#
_entry.id   AF-A0A533SJE4-F1
#
_cell.length_a   1.000
_cell.length_b   1.000
_cell.length_c   1.000
_cell.angle_alpha   90.00
_cell.angle_beta   90.00
_cell.angle_gamma   90.00
#
_symmetry.space_group_name_H-M   'P 1'
#
loop_
_entity.id
_entity.type
_entity.pdbx_description
1 polymer ?
#
loop_
_entity_poly.entity_id
_entity_poly.type
_entity_poly.pdbx_seq_one_letter_code
_entity_poly.pdbx_strand_id
1 'polypeptide(L)'
;MERERFDLKVQRSIMEEMQVLSEALRQAMRHWTTGVSVVTSRYGDAQHGMTVNSLASLSLDPPMLTVTLANATRTFELVKRSGVFGVTILGADQGPISDRFAGRRD
;
A
#
# COMPACT_ATOMS: atom_id res chain seq x y z
N MET A 1 -28.25 30.45 6.28
CA MET A 1 -27.34 30.24 7.42
C MET A 1 -27.61 28.96 8.21
N GLU A 2 -28.82 28.68 8.72
CA GLU A 2 -29.07 27.45 9.51
C GLU A 2 -28.96 26.14 8.71
N ARG A 3 -29.48 26.08 7.47
CA ARG A 3 -29.36 24.89 6.59
C ARG A 3 -27.90 24.52 6.28
N GLU A 4 -27.06 25.52 6.05
CA GLU A 4 -25.64 25.35 5.74
C GLU A 4 -24.85 24.87 6.98
N ARG A 5 -25.22 25.34 8.17
CA ARG A 5 -24.67 24.85 9.45
C ARG A 5 -25.07 23.41 9.77
N PHE A 6 -26.27 22.99 9.36
CA PHE A 6 -26.75 21.62 9.50
C PHE A 6 -25.98 20.67 8.57
N ASP A 7 -25.78 21.07 7.31
CA ASP A 7 -25.06 20.26 6.32
C ASP A 7 -23.59 20.04 6.71
N LEU A 8 -22.91 21.08 7.21
CA LEU A 8 -21.55 20.97 7.76
C LEU A 8 -21.46 20.05 8.98
N LYS A 9 -22.48 20.02 9.86
CA LYS A 9 -22.52 19.09 11.00
C LYS A 9 -22.69 17.64 10.55
N VAL A 10 -23.54 17.40 9.56
CA VAL A 10 -23.74 16.07 8.98
C VAL A 10 -22.46 15.57 8.30
N GLN A 11 -21.83 16.40 7.47
CA GLN A 11 -20.55 16.07 6.84
C GLN A 11 -19.47 15.76 7.88
N ARG A 12 -19.39 16.55 8.95
CA ARG A 12 -18.45 16.29 10.06
C ARG A 12 -18.73 14.96 10.76
N SER A 13 -19.99 14.65 11.06
CA SER A 13 -20.39 13.39 11.70
C SER A 13 -20.01 12.18 10.84
N ILE A 14 -20.28 12.24 9.53
CA ILE A 14 -19.90 11.19 8.58
C ILE A 14 -18.38 11.01 8.54
N MET A 15 -17.62 12.11 8.58
CA MET A 15 -16.16 12.06 8.56
C MET A 15 -15.59 11.43 9.84
N GLU A 16 -16.18 11.74 11.00
CA GLU A 16 -15.82 11.14 12.29
C GLU A 16 -16.13 9.63 12.31
N GLU A 17 -17.31 9.22 11.83
CA GLU A 17 -17.66 7.79 11.69
C GLU A 17 -16.73 7.05 10.72
N MET A 18 -16.39 7.67 9.58
CA MET A 18 -15.46 7.11 8.60
C MET A 18 -14.05 6.92 9.18
N GLN A 19 -13.59 7.85 10.02
CA GLN A 19 -12.32 7.74 10.73
C GLN A 19 -12.33 6.57 11.72
N VAL A 20 -13.40 6.42 12.50
CA VAL A 20 -13.57 5.29 13.43
C VAL A 20 -13.54 3.96 12.67
N LEU A 21 -14.29 3.86 11.56
CA LEU A 21 -14.31 2.66 10.73
C LEU A 21 -12.94 2.35 10.11
N SER A 22 -12.21 3.37 9.65
CA SER A 22 -10.87 3.21 9.06
C SER A 22 -9.87 2.64 10.06
N GLU A 23 -9.91 3.10 11.31
CA GLU A 23 -9.04 2.57 12.36
C GLU A 23 -9.46 1.15 12.76
N ALA A 24 -10.76 0.87 12.88
CA ALA A 24 -11.26 -0.48 13.14
C ALA A 24 -10.82 -1.48 12.05
N LEU A 25 -10.92 -1.09 10.78
CA LEU A 25 -10.43 -1.90 9.67
C LEU A 25 -8.91 -2.11 9.75
N ARG A 26 -8.14 -1.05 10.04
CA ARG A 26 -6.69 -1.15 10.20
C ARG A 26 -6.33 -2.14 11.31
N GLN A 27 -7.05 -2.12 12.44
CA GLN A 27 -6.83 -3.06 13.54
C GLN A 27 -7.17 -4.49 13.13
N ALA A 28 -8.32 -4.70 12.48
CA ALA A 28 -8.70 -6.02 11.97
C ALA A 28 -7.62 -6.58 11.01
N MET A 29 -7.11 -5.75 10.10
CA MET A 29 -6.07 -6.15 9.14
C MET A 29 -4.71 -6.44 9.78
N ARG A 30 -4.39 -5.90 10.97
CA ARG A 30 -3.16 -6.27 11.70
C ARG A 30 -3.17 -7.73 12.17
N HIS A 31 -4.35 -8.34 12.31
CA HIS A 31 -4.49 -9.76 12.66
C HIS A 31 -4.40 -10.68 11.43
N TRP A 32 -4.53 -10.13 10.21
CA TRP A 32 -4.40 -10.90 8.98
C TRP A 32 -2.93 -11.08 8.59
N THR A 33 -2.41 -12.28 8.81
CA THR A 33 -0.99 -12.58 8.56
C THR A 33 -0.75 -12.79 7.06
N THR A 34 0.25 -12.11 6.51
CA THR A 34 0.71 -12.27 5.12
C THR A 34 2.23 -12.38 5.07
N GLY A 35 2.75 -12.83 3.92
CA GLY A 35 4.17 -12.66 3.61
C GLY A 35 4.52 -11.20 3.37
N VAL A 36 5.82 -10.88 3.47
CA VAL A 36 6.36 -9.55 3.15
C VAL A 36 7.15 -9.65 1.85
N SER A 37 6.98 -8.67 0.98
CA SER A 37 7.75 -8.55 -0.25
C SER A 37 8.18 -7.11 -0.52
N VAL A 38 9.17 -6.94 -1.39
CA VAL A 38 9.57 -5.63 -1.91
C VAL A 38 9.18 -5.58 -3.39
N VAL A 39 8.45 -4.55 -3.77
CA VAL A 39 8.20 -4.20 -5.18
C VAL A 39 9.24 -3.17 -5.61
N THR A 40 9.93 -3.41 -6.71
CA THR A 40 10.91 -2.49 -7.28
C THR A 40 10.54 -2.11 -8.71
N SER A 41 10.95 -0.92 -9.13
CA SER A 41 10.84 -0.50 -10.53
C SER A 41 11.89 0.54 -10.86
N ARG A 42 12.20 0.66 -12.16
CA ARG A 42 13.20 1.57 -12.70
C ARG A 42 12.73 2.16 -14.03
N TYR A 43 12.92 3.46 -14.21
CA TYR A 43 12.67 4.17 -15.46
C TYR A 43 13.77 5.22 -15.68
N GLY A 44 14.56 5.07 -16.74
CA GLY A 44 15.82 5.82 -16.91
C GLY A 44 16.76 5.60 -15.72
N ASP A 45 17.33 6.68 -15.18
CA ASP A 45 18.22 6.64 -14.02
C ASP A 45 17.45 6.59 -12.68
N ALA A 46 16.12 6.73 -12.70
CA ALA A 46 15.31 6.69 -11.50
C ALA A 46 14.95 5.25 -11.14
N GLN A 47 15.26 4.85 -9.91
CA GLN A 47 14.86 3.58 -9.32
C GLN A 47 14.29 3.78 -7.92
N HIS A 48 13.34 2.94 -7.55
CA HIS A 48 12.80 2.91 -6.20
C HIS A 48 12.22 1.52 -5.89
N GLY A 49 12.08 1.23 -4.61
CA GLY A 49 11.36 0.06 -4.14
C GLY A 49 10.50 0.42 -2.95
N MET A 50 9.51 -0.43 -2.67
CA MET A 50 8.60 -0.27 -1.55
C MET A 50 8.28 -1.64 -0.96
N THR A 51 8.30 -1.71 0.37
CA THR A 51 7.80 -2.86 1.10
C THR A 51 6.29 -2.95 0.94
N VAL A 52 5.78 -4.13 0.57
CA VAL A 52 4.36 -4.44 0.46
C VAL A 52 4.04 -5.77 1.14
N ASN A 53 2.81 -5.90 1.59
CA ASN A 53 2.26 -7.13 2.15
C ASN A 53 0.95 -7.55 1.44
N SER A 54 0.65 -6.89 0.30
CA SER A 54 -0.55 -7.06 -0.53
C SER A 54 -0.37 -8.05 -1.69
N LEU A 55 0.78 -8.72 -1.77
CA LEU A 55 1.08 -9.68 -2.81
C LEU A 55 0.13 -10.89 -2.73
N ALA A 56 -0.52 -11.24 -3.83
CA ALA A 56 -1.32 -12.44 -3.95
C ALA A 56 -1.16 -13.10 -5.33
N SER A 57 -1.24 -14.44 -5.36
CA SER A 57 -1.37 -15.19 -6.61
C SER A 57 -2.75 -14.95 -7.22
N LEU A 58 -2.81 -14.75 -8.54
CA LEU A 58 -4.06 -14.45 -9.26
C LEU A 58 -4.47 -15.57 -10.22
N SER A 59 -3.52 -16.10 -11.00
CA SER A 59 -3.76 -17.22 -11.91
C SER A 59 -2.49 -18.04 -12.11
N LEU A 60 -2.65 -19.33 -12.41
CA LEU A 60 -1.56 -20.21 -12.81
C LEU A 60 -1.46 -20.32 -14.35
N ASP A 61 -2.56 -20.11 -15.07
CA ASP A 61 -2.61 -20.15 -16.52
C ASP A 61 -3.51 -19.01 -17.07
N PRO A 62 -2.93 -17.94 -17.64
CA PRO A 62 -1.50 -17.62 -17.63
C PRO A 62 -1.01 -17.31 -16.20
N PRO A 63 0.29 -17.46 -15.89
CA PRO A 63 0.83 -17.16 -14.58
C PRO A 63 0.72 -15.67 -14.27
N MET A 64 -0.06 -15.34 -13.24
CA MET A 64 -0.35 -13.97 -12.83
C MET A 64 -0.33 -13.81 -11.30
N LEU A 65 0.13 -12.65 -10.86
CA LEU A 65 0.06 -12.19 -9.48
C LEU A 65 -0.47 -10.75 -9.44
N THR A 66 -0.87 -10.30 -8.25
CA THR A 66 -1.27 -8.93 -8.00
C THR A 66 -0.50 -8.33 -6.84
N VAL A 67 -0.25 -7.03 -6.92
CA VAL A 67 0.25 -6.17 -5.83
C VAL A 67 -0.53 -4.86 -5.88
N THR A 68 -0.86 -4.31 -4.72
CA THR A 68 -1.55 -3.02 -4.63
C THR A 68 -0.59 -1.95 -4.14
N LEU A 69 -0.44 -0.87 -4.91
CA LEU A 69 0.40 0.28 -4.59
C LEU A 69 -0.49 1.52 -4.44
N ALA A 70 -0.22 2.36 -3.44
CA ALA A 70 -0.93 3.62 -3.33
C ALA A 70 -0.47 4.58 -4.45
N ASN A 71 -1.44 5.28 -5.08
CA ASN A 71 -1.20 6.15 -6.24
C ASN A 71 -0.18 7.26 -5.97
N ALA A 72 -0.08 7.73 -4.71
CA ALA A 72 0.87 8.77 -4.32
C ALA A 72 2.32 8.27 -4.14
N THR A 73 2.59 6.98 -4.35
CA THR A 73 3.93 6.42 -4.11
C THR A 73 4.84 6.59 -5.32
N ARG A 74 6.12 6.88 -5.07
CA ARG A 74 7.14 6.95 -6.12
C ARG A 74 7.29 5.62 -6.88
N THR A 75 7.13 4.49 -6.19
CA THR A 75 7.17 3.16 -6.83
C THR A 75 6.03 3.00 -7.82
N PHE A 76 4.80 3.39 -7.46
CA PHE A 76 3.66 3.35 -8.40
C PHE A 76 3.93 4.14 -9.68
N GLU A 77 4.43 5.38 -9.54
CA GLU A 77 4.77 6.21 -10.70
C GLU A 77 5.86 5.58 -11.59
N LEU A 78 6.87 4.94 -11.00
CA LEU A 78 7.90 4.23 -11.76
C LEU A 78 7.37 2.98 -12.46
N VAL A 79 6.50 2.19 -11.79
CA VAL A 79 5.83 1.03 -12.40
C VAL A 79 4.98 1.47 -13.59
N LYS A 80 4.19 2.53 -13.42
CA LYS A 80 3.34 3.09 -14.48
C LYS A 80 4.13 3.57 -15.69
N ARG A 81 5.29 4.20 -15.48
CA ARG A 81 6.15 4.71 -16.56
C ARG A 81 6.96 3.62 -17.26
N SER A 82 7.47 2.65 -16.50
CA SER A 82 8.30 1.57 -17.04
C SER A 82 7.49 0.42 -17.66
N GLY A 83 6.24 0.23 -17.24
CA GLY A 83 5.41 -0.91 -17.63
C GLY A 83 5.83 -2.23 -16.99
N VAL A 84 6.84 -2.21 -16.10
CA VAL A 84 7.41 -3.42 -15.48
C VAL A 84 7.75 -3.19 -14.01
N PHE A 85 7.74 -4.27 -13.25
CA PHE A 85 8.16 -4.26 -11.85
C PHE A 85 8.78 -5.60 -11.46
N GLY A 86 9.65 -5.56 -10.46
CA GLY A 86 10.18 -6.75 -9.79
C GLY A 86 9.47 -6.99 -8.47
N VAL A 87 9.32 -8.25 -8.08
CA VAL A 87 8.84 -8.66 -6.76
C VAL A 87 9.92 -9.53 -6.10
N THR A 88 10.32 -9.19 -4.89
CA THR A 88 11.20 -10.01 -4.06
C THR A 88 10.44 -10.42 -2.79
N ILE A 89 10.19 -11.71 -2.62
CA ILE A 89 9.59 -12.24 -1.37
C ILE A 89 10.69 -12.32 -0.32
N LEU A 90 10.44 -11.77 0.87
CA LEU A 90 11.44 -11.68 1.92
C LEU A 90 11.39 -12.90 2.86
N GLY A 91 12.57 -13.32 3.32
CA GLY A 91 12.75 -14.28 4.41
C GLY A 91 12.51 -13.66 5.78
N ALA A 92 12.34 -14.50 6.81
CA ALA A 92 12.07 -14.07 8.18
C ALA A 92 13.20 -13.24 8.82
N ASP A 93 14.44 -13.42 8.35
CA ASP A 93 15.65 -12.71 8.79
C ASP A 93 15.84 -11.35 8.08
N GLN A 94 15.03 -11.03 7.07
CA GLN A 94 15.17 -9.84 6.24
C GLN A 94 14.32 -8.64 6.71
N GLY A 95 13.99 -8.60 8.01
CA GLY A 95 13.32 -7.47 8.66
C GLY A 95 13.98 -6.11 8.38
N PRO A 96 15.31 -5.96 8.49
CA PRO A 96 16.00 -4.71 8.19
C PRO A 96 15.83 -4.23 6.74
N ILE A 97 15.73 -5.15 5.78
CA ILE A 97 15.47 -4.82 4.37
C ILE A 97 14.03 -4.30 4.22
N SER A 98 13.08 -4.98 4.87
CA SER A 98 11.68 -4.55 4.90
C SER A 98 11.54 -3.13 5.47
N ASP A 99 12.21 -2.83 6.57
CA ASP A 99 12.16 -1.51 7.21
C ASP A 99 12.72 -0.41 6.31
N ARG A 100 13.89 -0.65 5.69
CA ARG A 100 14.51 0.28 4.74
C ARG A 100 13.57 0.64 3.58
N PHE A 101 12.91 -0.36 2.99
CA PHE A 101 11.97 -0.15 1.88
C PHE A 101 10.57 0.29 2.34
N ALA A 102 10.27 0.28 3.65
CA ALA A 102 9.07 0.88 4.23
C ALA A 102 9.27 2.37 4.60
N GLY A 103 10.46 2.92 4.36
CA GLY A 103 10.79 4.30 4.70
C GLY A 103 11.10 4.53 6.18
N ARG A 104 11.28 3.45 6.96
CA ARG A 104 11.90 3.56 8.29
C ARG A 104 13.37 3.89 8.05
N ARG A 105 13.81 5.04 8.55
CA ARG A 105 15.23 5.38 8.63
C ARG A 105 15.80 4.66 9.85
N ASP A 106 16.99 4.10 9.69
CA ASP A 106 17.84 3.63 10.79
C ASP A 106 18.03 4.72 11.87
#